data_AF-A0AAW7BL85-F1
#
_entry.id   AF-A0AAW7BL85-F1
#
_cell.length_a   1.000
_cell.length_b   1.000
_cell.length_c   1.000
_cell.angle_alpha   90.00
_cell.angle_beta   90.00
_cell.angle_gamma   90.00
#
_symmetry.space_group_name_H-M   'P 1'
#
loop_
_entity.id
_entity.type
_entity.pdbx_description
1 polymer ?
#
loop_
_entity_poly.entity_id
_entity_poly.type
_entity_poly.pdbx_seq_one_letter_code
_entity_poly.pdbx_strand_id
1 'polypeptide(L)'
;MNNLLERRFAARYPEMLLNQAGPRSNVFGFECLDGWADLIEGLLRLLKRYSDVNRQEIRISQAKEKFGQLRIYSSGGDEIVDRAIDIVELVSGGICECCGRPGRNSVFEGWMQTRCASHFGRPISDPIEPAGCDEEYANVFAGTLALLLGFFKSEAVHWVQRECRGLGWEKPAELLATTRGCKEVYTLLRRLELGVGI
;
A
#
# COMPACT_ATOMS: atom_id res chain seq x y z
N MET A 1 -8.88 8.70 -7.84
CA MET A 1 -7.50 9.23 -7.91
C MET A 1 -7.44 10.22 -9.07
N ASN A 2 -6.51 11.15 -9.11
CA ASN A 2 -6.43 12.08 -10.24
C ASN A 2 -5.94 11.39 -11.52
N ASN A 3 -6.37 11.89 -12.67
CA ASN A 3 -6.05 11.31 -13.99
C ASN A 3 -4.54 11.22 -14.30
N LEU A 4 -3.70 12.08 -13.69
CA LEU A 4 -2.26 12.07 -13.92
C LEU A 4 -1.61 10.83 -13.29
N LEU A 5 -1.96 10.53 -12.04
CA LEU A 5 -1.49 9.35 -11.33
C LEU A 5 -1.99 8.06 -11.97
N GLU A 6 -3.27 8.01 -12.36
CA GLU A 6 -3.83 6.84 -13.04
C GLU A 6 -3.08 6.52 -14.34
N ARG A 7 -2.80 7.55 -15.15
CA ARG A 7 -1.99 7.39 -16.38
C ARG A 7 -0.56 6.97 -16.08
N ARG A 8 0.06 7.51 -15.02
CA ARG A 8 1.41 7.10 -14.58
C ARG A 8 1.45 5.62 -14.22
N PHE A 9 0.46 5.15 -13.44
CA PHE A 9 0.36 3.74 -13.08
C PHE A 9 0.11 2.85 -14.29
N ALA A 10 -0.85 3.21 -15.15
CA ALA A 10 -1.14 2.45 -16.37
C ALA A 10 0.06 2.36 -17.32
N ALA A 11 0.87 3.43 -17.42
CA ALA A 11 2.08 3.43 -18.24
C ALA A 11 3.19 2.54 -17.67
N ARG A 12 3.33 2.46 -16.33
CA ARG A 12 4.40 1.69 -15.70
C ARG A 12 4.04 0.23 -15.41
N TYR A 13 2.75 -0.09 -15.25
CA TYR A 13 2.25 -1.45 -15.01
C TYR A 13 1.12 -1.85 -15.97
N PRO A 14 1.33 -1.75 -17.29
CA PRO A 14 0.26 -2.00 -18.26
C PRO A 14 -0.31 -3.42 -18.16
N GLU A 15 0.54 -4.44 -17.96
CA GLU A 15 0.11 -5.85 -17.84
C GLU A 15 -0.81 -6.10 -16.65
N MET A 16 -0.60 -5.37 -15.55
CA MET A 16 -1.33 -5.56 -14.29
C MET A 16 -2.62 -4.74 -14.23
N LEU A 17 -2.67 -3.58 -14.91
CA LEU A 17 -3.74 -2.60 -14.77
C LEU A 17 -4.61 -2.44 -16.01
N LEU A 18 -4.11 -2.73 -17.22
CA LEU A 18 -4.93 -2.58 -18.43
C LEU A 18 -5.76 -3.84 -18.67
N ASN A 19 -7.07 -3.65 -18.80
CA ASN A 19 -7.96 -4.70 -19.27
C ASN A 19 -7.78 -4.85 -20.79
N GLN A 20 -7.20 -5.96 -21.24
CA GLN A 20 -6.98 -6.22 -22.67
C GLN A 20 -8.25 -6.66 -23.42
N ALA A 21 -9.39 -6.77 -22.74
CA ALA A 21 -10.66 -7.18 -23.32
C ALA A 21 -11.48 -5.97 -23.83
N GLY A 22 -11.09 -5.38 -24.97
CA GLY A 22 -11.97 -4.46 -25.72
C GLY A 22 -11.26 -3.51 -26.69
N PRO A 23 -11.99 -2.98 -27.71
CA PRO A 23 -11.44 -2.07 -28.74
C PRO A 23 -11.09 -0.67 -28.21
N ARG A 24 -11.30 -0.41 -26.91
CA ARG A 24 -10.86 0.78 -26.21
C ARG A 24 -10.03 0.32 -25.01
N SER A 25 -8.74 0.66 -24.99
CA SER A 25 -7.93 0.59 -23.78
C SER A 25 -8.53 1.57 -22.78
N ASN A 26 -9.42 1.08 -21.91
CA ASN A 26 -9.91 1.87 -20.81
C ASN A 26 -8.80 1.93 -19.76
N VAL A 27 -8.38 3.15 -19.41
CA VAL A 27 -7.45 3.38 -18.30
C VAL A 27 -8.10 2.83 -17.03
N PHE A 28 -7.32 2.07 -16.24
CA PHE A 28 -7.74 1.60 -14.93
C PHE A 28 -8.08 2.80 -14.03
N GLY A 29 -9.32 2.88 -13.58
CA GLY A 29 -9.77 3.92 -12.66
C GLY A 29 -9.60 3.50 -11.21
N PHE A 30 -8.98 4.34 -10.40
CA PHE A 30 -8.85 4.14 -8.96
C PHE A 30 -9.97 4.88 -8.23
N GLU A 31 -10.76 4.15 -7.46
CA GLU A 31 -11.90 4.66 -6.68
C GLU A 31 -11.46 5.05 -5.24
N CYS A 32 -10.28 5.66 -5.12
CA CYS A 32 -9.71 6.20 -3.89
C CYS A 32 -8.99 7.52 -4.17
N LEU A 33 -8.71 8.32 -3.16
CA LEU A 33 -7.99 9.60 -3.32
C LEU A 33 -6.45 9.41 -3.40
N ASP A 34 -5.76 10.50 -3.73
CA ASP A 34 -4.35 10.50 -4.14
C ASP A 34 -3.36 10.15 -3.02
N GLY A 35 -3.77 10.30 -1.75
CA GLY A 35 -2.91 10.06 -0.59
C GLY A 35 -2.42 8.62 -0.44
N TRP A 36 -3.08 7.64 -1.05
CA TRP A 36 -2.61 6.26 -1.05
C TRP A 36 -1.76 5.89 -2.28
N ALA A 37 -1.46 6.84 -3.18
CA ALA A 37 -0.71 6.57 -4.40
C ALA A 37 0.66 5.96 -4.12
N ASP A 38 1.45 6.51 -3.18
CA ASP A 38 2.80 5.99 -2.91
C ASP A 38 2.79 4.62 -2.20
N LEU A 39 1.70 4.27 -1.50
CA LEU A 39 1.47 2.94 -0.93
C LEU A 39 1.13 1.93 -2.04
N ILE A 40 0.22 2.28 -2.94
CA ILE A 40 -0.17 1.49 -4.10
C ILE A 40 1.04 1.25 -5.01
N GLU A 41 1.84 2.30 -5.23
CA GLU A 41 3.11 2.26 -5.94
C GLU A 41 4.06 1.18 -5.37
N GLY A 42 4.27 1.18 -4.05
CA GLY A 42 5.09 0.17 -3.37
C GLY A 42 4.58 -1.26 -3.57
N LEU A 43 3.26 -1.47 -3.48
CA LEU A 43 2.64 -2.77 -3.78
C LEU A 43 2.91 -3.20 -5.23
N LEU A 44 2.64 -2.32 -6.20
CA LEU A 44 2.77 -2.65 -7.61
C LEU A 44 4.23 -2.94 -8.00
N ARG A 45 5.22 -2.26 -7.39
CA ARG A 45 6.64 -2.61 -7.56
C ARG A 45 6.94 -4.03 -7.09
N LEU A 46 6.47 -4.39 -5.89
CA LEU A 46 6.66 -5.73 -5.35
C LEU A 46 6.01 -6.78 -6.25
N LEU A 47 4.72 -6.60 -6.56
CA LEU A 47 3.94 -7.57 -7.33
C LEU A 47 4.49 -7.73 -8.75
N LYS A 48 4.94 -6.66 -9.40
CA LYS A 48 5.60 -6.75 -10.72
C LYS A 48 6.86 -7.61 -10.64
N ARG A 49 7.72 -7.36 -9.66
CA ARG A 49 8.94 -8.16 -9.47
C ARG A 49 8.61 -9.62 -9.14
N TYR A 50 7.61 -9.86 -8.30
CA TYR A 50 7.17 -11.20 -7.93
C TYR A 50 6.62 -11.96 -9.15
N SER A 51 5.79 -11.31 -9.95
CA SER A 51 5.25 -11.83 -11.22
C SER A 51 6.37 -12.25 -12.17
N ASP A 52 7.38 -11.40 -12.37
CA ASP A 52 8.51 -11.67 -13.26
C ASP A 52 9.36 -12.87 -12.81
N VAL A 53 9.67 -12.94 -11.52
CA VAL A 53 10.50 -14.01 -10.95
C VAL A 53 9.78 -15.35 -10.96
N ASN A 54 8.49 -15.36 -10.60
CA ASN A 54 7.71 -16.60 -10.47
C ASN A 54 6.99 -17.00 -11.75
N ARG A 55 7.04 -16.16 -12.81
CA ARG A 55 6.31 -16.35 -14.07
C ARG A 55 4.81 -16.54 -13.86
N GLN A 56 4.24 -15.75 -12.96
CA GLN A 56 2.81 -15.76 -12.65
C GLN A 56 2.17 -14.45 -13.10
N GLU A 57 1.03 -14.55 -13.75
CA GLU A 57 0.23 -13.38 -14.11
C GLU A 57 -0.54 -12.88 -12.89
N ILE A 58 -0.44 -11.58 -12.62
CA ILE A 58 -1.15 -10.90 -11.52
C ILE A 58 -1.84 -9.69 -12.13
N ARG A 59 -3.16 -9.57 -11.93
CA ARG A 59 -3.95 -8.45 -12.39
C ARG A 59 -4.70 -7.81 -11.24
N ILE A 60 -4.74 -6.49 -11.20
CA ILE A 60 -5.61 -5.74 -10.30
C ILE A 60 -6.88 -5.39 -11.06
N SER A 61 -8.04 -5.76 -10.52
CA SER A 61 -9.34 -5.52 -11.15
C SER A 61 -10.07 -4.31 -10.57
N GLN A 62 -9.80 -3.96 -9.31
CA GLN A 62 -10.34 -2.76 -8.68
C GLN A 62 -9.45 -2.34 -7.49
N ALA A 63 -9.29 -1.04 -7.28
CA ALA A 63 -8.69 -0.47 -6.07
C ALA A 63 -9.55 0.71 -5.62
N LYS A 64 -10.09 0.64 -4.41
CA LYS A 64 -11.09 1.58 -3.91
C LYS A 64 -10.97 1.86 -2.43
N GLU A 65 -11.57 2.96 -1.98
CA GLU A 65 -11.84 3.16 -0.56
C GLU A 65 -13.00 2.26 -0.09
N LYS A 66 -12.83 1.67 1.08
CA LYS A 66 -13.87 0.95 1.82
C LYS A 66 -13.57 0.97 3.31
N PHE A 67 -14.48 1.53 4.10
CA PHE A 67 -14.38 1.61 5.57
C PHE A 67 -13.11 2.32 6.07
N GLY A 68 -12.77 3.44 5.43
CA GLY A 68 -11.58 4.22 5.71
C GLY A 68 -10.27 3.55 5.33
N GLN A 69 -10.31 2.45 4.58
CA GLN A 69 -9.12 1.71 4.14
C GLN A 69 -9.17 1.44 2.64
N LEU A 70 -8.01 1.18 2.07
CA LEU A 70 -7.89 0.70 0.71
C LEU A 70 -8.43 -0.74 0.64
N ARG A 71 -9.17 -1.04 -0.42
CA ARG A 71 -9.60 -2.38 -0.78
C ARG A 71 -9.18 -2.66 -2.22
N ILE A 72 -8.40 -3.72 -2.40
CA ILE A 72 -7.86 -4.16 -3.69
C ILE A 72 -8.46 -5.51 -4.03
N TYR A 73 -8.97 -5.60 -5.26
CA TYR A 73 -9.39 -6.87 -5.85
C TYR A 73 -8.37 -7.23 -6.93
N SER A 74 -7.90 -8.47 -6.89
CA SER A 74 -6.92 -9.00 -7.84
C SER A 74 -7.34 -10.37 -8.35
N SER A 75 -6.72 -10.80 -9.45
CA SER A 75 -6.78 -12.15 -9.97
C SER A 75 -5.39 -12.65 -10.36
N GLY A 76 -5.23 -13.98 -10.39
CA GLY A 76 -3.92 -14.61 -10.50
C GLY A 76 -3.13 -14.54 -9.21
N GLY A 77 -1.81 -14.77 -9.27
CA GLY A 77 -0.95 -14.83 -8.09
C GLY A 77 -1.18 -16.05 -7.20
N ASP A 78 -0.67 -15.97 -5.96
CA ASP A 78 -0.76 -16.99 -4.92
C ASP A 78 -0.99 -16.35 -3.54
N GLU A 79 -0.95 -17.13 -2.46
CA GLU A 79 -1.17 -16.63 -1.11
C GLU A 79 -0.20 -15.49 -0.74
N ILE A 80 1.04 -15.45 -1.27
CA ILE A 80 1.98 -14.37 -0.97
C ILE A 80 1.48 -13.04 -1.54
N VAL A 81 0.86 -13.06 -2.72
CA VAL A 81 0.20 -11.90 -3.32
C VAL A 81 -0.97 -11.44 -2.46
N ASP A 82 -1.79 -12.37 -1.96
CA ASP A 82 -2.90 -12.06 -1.07
C ASP A 82 -2.41 -11.39 0.23
N ARG A 83 -1.35 -11.93 0.85
CA ARG A 83 -0.77 -11.33 2.07
C ARG A 83 -0.13 -9.97 1.82
N ALA A 84 0.48 -9.76 0.65
CA ALA A 84 1.00 -8.46 0.26
C ALA A 84 -0.12 -7.40 0.20
N ILE A 85 -1.26 -7.78 -0.40
CA ILE A 85 -2.45 -6.94 -0.48
C ILE A 85 -3.02 -6.69 0.91
N ASP A 86 -3.21 -7.73 1.74
CA ASP A 86 -3.74 -7.61 3.11
C ASP A 86 -2.94 -6.60 3.96
N ILE A 87 -1.60 -6.63 3.87
CA ILE A 87 -0.73 -5.69 4.60
C ILE A 87 -0.94 -4.26 4.09
N VAL A 88 -1.07 -4.07 2.78
CA VAL A 88 -1.30 -2.74 2.18
C VAL A 88 -2.67 -2.18 2.56
N GLU A 89 -3.72 -2.99 2.52
CA GLU A 89 -5.04 -2.61 2.99
C GLU A 89 -5.00 -2.21 4.47
N LEU A 90 -4.30 -2.97 5.31
CA LEU A 90 -4.11 -2.65 6.72
C LEU A 90 -3.39 -1.31 6.92
N VAL A 91 -2.23 -1.12 6.29
CA VAL A 91 -1.38 0.08 6.43
C VAL A 91 -2.09 1.34 5.94
N SER A 92 -2.95 1.23 4.92
CA SER A 92 -3.73 2.36 4.41
C SER A 92 -4.59 3.05 5.48
N GLY A 93 -5.02 2.31 6.51
CA GLY A 93 -5.79 2.83 7.65
C GLY A 93 -5.01 3.77 8.59
N GLY A 94 -3.68 3.86 8.43
CA GLY A 94 -2.80 4.81 9.10
C GLY A 94 -2.35 5.97 8.19
N ILE A 95 -2.80 6.01 6.93
CA ILE A 95 -2.38 7.01 5.94
C ILE A 95 -3.58 7.84 5.50
N CYS A 96 -3.47 9.16 5.59
CA CYS A 96 -4.52 10.05 5.12
C CYS A 96 -4.77 9.85 3.63
N GLU A 97 -5.96 9.39 3.28
CA GLU A 97 -6.33 9.10 1.90
C GLU A 97 -6.31 10.37 1.01
N CYS A 98 -6.44 11.58 1.57
CA CYS A 98 -6.27 12.82 0.79
C CYS A 98 -4.80 13.09 0.41
N CYS A 99 -3.88 13.02 1.38
CA CYS A 99 -2.56 13.66 1.23
C CYS A 99 -1.35 12.76 1.53
N GLY A 100 -1.55 11.51 1.92
CA GLY A 100 -0.47 10.56 2.19
C GLY A 100 0.29 10.77 3.51
N ARG A 101 0.03 11.87 4.23
CA ARG A 101 0.57 12.07 5.59
C ARG A 101 -0.08 11.10 6.58
N PRO A 102 0.57 10.81 7.74
CA PRO A 102 -0.04 10.01 8.80
C PRO A 102 -1.45 10.47 9.14
N GLY A 103 -2.37 9.52 9.09
CA GLY A 103 -3.79 9.71 9.33
C GLY A 103 -4.28 8.77 10.43
N ARG A 104 -5.55 8.96 10.80
CA ARG A 104 -6.24 8.04 11.69
C ARG A 104 -7.58 7.69 11.08
N ASN A 105 -7.92 6.41 11.13
CA ASN A 105 -9.26 5.96 10.81
C ASN A 105 -10.25 6.50 11.86
N SER A 106 -11.32 7.12 11.40
CA SER A 106 -12.30 7.82 12.23
C SER A 106 -13.66 7.87 11.53
N VAL A 107 -14.73 8.09 12.30
CA VAL A 107 -16.08 8.27 11.76
C VAL A 107 -16.41 9.75 11.72
N PHE A 108 -16.85 10.25 10.57
CA PHE A 108 -17.36 11.60 10.39
C PHE A 108 -18.69 11.54 9.64
N GLU A 109 -19.73 12.14 10.21
CA GLU A 109 -21.09 12.11 9.63
C GLU A 109 -21.58 10.70 9.24
N GLY A 110 -21.21 9.69 10.03
CA GLY A 110 -21.59 8.29 9.80
C GLY A 110 -20.72 7.54 8.78
N TRP A 111 -19.73 8.18 8.17
CA TRP A 111 -18.80 7.57 7.23
C TRP A 111 -17.43 7.34 7.85
N MET A 112 -16.90 6.13 7.69
CA MET A 112 -15.55 5.79 8.14
C MET A 112 -14.53 6.29 7.11
N GLN A 113 -13.50 7.01 7.57
CA GLN A 113 -12.47 7.59 6.73
C GLN A 113 -11.13 7.70 7.47
N THR A 114 -10.03 7.50 6.73
CA THR A 114 -8.68 7.76 7.25
C THR A 114 -8.19 9.13 6.78
N ARG A 115 -8.12 10.07 7.72
CA ARG A 115 -7.69 11.46 7.47
C ARG A 115 -6.64 11.90 8.49
N CYS A 116 -5.77 12.82 8.10
CA CYS A 116 -4.90 13.53 9.02
C CYS A 116 -5.66 14.73 9.64
N ALA A 117 -5.08 15.36 10.67
CA ALA A 117 -5.71 16.48 11.37
C ALA A 117 -6.11 17.65 10.44
N SER A 118 -5.38 17.88 9.34
CA SER A 118 -5.71 18.95 8.39
C SER A 118 -6.89 18.61 7.47
N HIS A 119 -7.22 17.32 7.29
CA HIS A 119 -8.28 16.86 6.39
C HIS A 119 -9.47 16.24 7.11
N PHE A 120 -9.38 16.03 8.43
CA PHE A 120 -10.50 15.51 9.21
C PHE A 120 -11.69 16.48 9.15
N GLY A 121 -12.88 15.95 8.86
CA GLY A 121 -14.12 16.73 8.76
C GLY A 121 -14.20 17.67 7.56
N ARG A 122 -13.26 17.58 6.60
CA ARG A 122 -13.31 18.36 5.36
C ARG A 122 -13.95 17.56 4.22
N PRO A 123 -14.73 18.22 3.36
CA PRO A 123 -15.27 17.56 2.16
C PRO A 123 -14.15 17.25 1.16
N ILE A 124 -14.36 16.21 0.37
CA ILE A 124 -13.42 15.74 -0.67
C ILE A 124 -13.18 16.81 -1.75
N SER A 125 -14.12 17.73 -1.94
CA SER A 125 -14.05 18.79 -2.94
C SER A 125 -13.05 19.92 -2.63
N ASP A 126 -12.51 19.98 -1.42
CA ASP A 126 -11.49 20.97 -1.09
C ASP A 126 -10.23 20.74 -1.94
N PRO A 127 -9.50 21.78 -2.37
CA PRO A 127 -8.26 21.61 -3.12
C PRO A 127 -7.26 20.79 -2.30
N ILE A 128 -7.08 19.54 -2.69
CA ILE A 128 -6.09 18.64 -2.11
C ILE A 128 -4.78 18.92 -2.83
N GLU A 129 -3.73 19.28 -2.08
CA GLU A 129 -2.37 19.26 -2.63
C GLU A 129 -2.11 17.87 -3.21
N PRO A 130 -1.73 17.74 -4.49
CA PRO A 130 -1.55 16.44 -5.10
C PRO A 130 -0.51 15.65 -4.31
N ALA A 131 -0.97 14.58 -3.68
CA ALA A 131 -0.10 13.60 -3.03
C ALA A 131 0.27 12.51 -4.03
N GLY A 132 1.46 11.93 -3.86
CA GLY A 132 1.96 10.86 -4.73
C GLY A 132 3.14 11.27 -5.58
N CYS A 133 4.36 11.09 -5.06
CA CYS A 133 5.67 11.15 -5.73
C CYS A 133 6.82 10.80 -4.77
N ASP A 134 6.55 10.28 -3.56
CA ASP A 134 7.60 9.84 -2.64
C ASP A 134 8.16 8.48 -3.11
N GLU A 135 9.03 8.57 -4.12
CA GLU A 135 9.77 7.42 -4.65
C GLU A 135 10.61 6.74 -3.57
N GLU A 136 11.09 7.46 -2.55
CA GLU A 136 11.83 6.85 -1.45
C GLU A 136 10.91 5.95 -0.62
N TYR A 137 9.76 6.46 -0.19
CA TYR A 137 8.76 5.68 0.53
C TYR A 137 8.38 4.42 -0.24
N ALA A 138 7.99 4.57 -1.51
CA ALA A 138 7.56 3.46 -2.35
C ALA A 138 8.63 2.37 -2.48
N ASN A 139 9.89 2.76 -2.68
CA ASN A 139 11.00 1.82 -2.82
C ASN A 139 11.31 1.09 -1.51
N VAL A 140 11.36 1.82 -0.39
CA VAL A 140 11.59 1.20 0.92
C VAL A 140 10.42 0.29 1.29
N PHE A 141 9.18 0.74 1.12
CA PHE A 141 7.99 -0.05 1.42
C PHE A 141 7.97 -1.37 0.63
N ALA A 142 8.22 -1.33 -0.68
CA ALA A 142 8.30 -2.54 -1.51
C ALA A 142 9.39 -3.51 -1.02
N GLY A 143 10.56 -2.99 -0.65
CA GLY A 143 11.65 -3.80 -0.09
C GLY A 143 11.32 -4.40 1.28
N THR A 144 10.67 -3.63 2.16
CA THR A 144 10.22 -4.09 3.47
C THR A 144 9.16 -5.18 3.33
N LEU A 145 8.19 -4.99 2.43
CA LEU A 145 7.14 -5.97 2.17
C LEU A 145 7.71 -7.28 1.61
N ALA A 146 8.72 -7.20 0.72
CA ALA A 146 9.43 -8.38 0.24
C ALA A 146 10.10 -9.18 1.38
N LEU A 147 10.77 -8.49 2.31
CA LEU A 147 11.39 -9.15 3.47
C LEU A 147 10.34 -9.76 4.41
N LEU A 148 9.26 -9.02 4.72
CA LEU A 148 8.17 -9.50 5.56
C LEU A 148 7.58 -10.80 5.03
N LEU A 149 7.25 -10.82 3.73
CA LEU A 149 6.68 -11.99 3.08
C LEU A 149 7.69 -13.14 2.97
N GLY A 150 8.97 -12.83 2.75
CA GLY A 150 10.04 -13.83 2.73
C GLY A 150 10.23 -14.54 4.08
N PHE A 151 10.22 -13.79 5.18
CA PHE A 151 10.38 -14.34 6.53
C PHE A 151 9.12 -15.05 7.03
N PHE A 152 7.98 -14.38 6.95
CA PHE A 152 6.78 -14.79 7.67
C PHE A 152 5.75 -15.48 6.78
N LYS A 153 5.82 -15.32 5.45
CA LYS A 153 4.90 -15.95 4.49
C LYS A 153 3.43 -15.71 4.87
N SER A 154 2.66 -16.78 5.12
CA SER A 154 1.26 -16.72 5.55
C SER A 154 1.06 -15.97 6.88
N GLU A 155 2.07 -15.96 7.76
CA GLU A 155 2.03 -15.30 9.06
C GLU A 155 2.38 -13.81 9.00
N ALA A 156 2.73 -13.26 7.82
CA ALA A 156 3.18 -11.87 7.70
C ALA A 156 2.12 -10.88 8.20
N VAL A 157 0.86 -11.10 7.84
CA VAL A 157 -0.29 -10.26 8.25
C VAL A 157 -0.47 -10.28 9.77
N HIS A 158 -0.34 -11.45 10.39
CA HIS A 158 -0.44 -11.60 11.84
C HIS A 158 0.75 -10.94 12.54
N TRP A 159 1.97 -11.11 12.01
CA TRP A 159 3.18 -10.52 12.60
C TRP A 159 3.13 -8.98 12.60
N VAL A 160 2.71 -8.34 11.50
CA VAL A 160 2.66 -6.87 11.43
C VAL A 160 1.61 -6.25 12.37
N GLN A 161 0.66 -7.04 12.86
CA GLN A 161 -0.38 -6.60 13.80
C GLN A 161 0.01 -6.77 15.28
N ARG A 162 1.13 -7.44 15.56
CA ARG A 162 1.60 -7.65 16.93
C ARG A 162 2.67 -6.64 17.30
N GLU A 163 2.69 -6.28 18.58
CA GLU A 163 3.75 -5.45 19.14
C GLU A 163 5.10 -6.15 18.99
N CYS A 164 6.08 -5.42 18.46
CA CYS A 164 7.43 -5.94 18.25
C CYS A 164 8.39 -5.24 19.21
N ARG A 165 9.01 -6.01 20.13
CA ARG A 165 10.01 -5.47 21.07
C ARG A 165 11.15 -4.73 20.37
N GLY A 166 11.60 -5.24 19.22
CA GLY A 166 12.67 -4.63 18.42
C GLY A 166 12.29 -3.30 17.77
N LEU A 167 11.01 -2.94 17.80
CA LEU A 167 10.45 -1.69 17.30
C LEU A 167 9.83 -0.87 18.44
N GLY A 168 10.37 -0.99 19.65
CA GLY A 168 9.88 -0.23 20.80
C GLY A 168 8.48 -0.62 21.26
N TRP A 169 8.07 -1.87 21.02
CA TRP A 169 6.71 -2.38 21.27
C TRP A 169 5.63 -1.77 20.36
N GLU A 170 6.01 -1.05 19.31
CA GLU A 170 5.05 -0.62 18.29
C GLU A 170 4.68 -1.79 17.36
N LYS A 171 3.49 -1.71 16.77
CA LYS A 171 3.06 -2.64 15.73
C LYS A 171 3.72 -2.26 14.41
N PRO A 172 4.36 -3.19 13.69
CA PRO A 172 4.97 -2.89 12.40
C PRO A 172 4.00 -2.22 11.41
N ALA A 173 2.73 -2.62 11.38
CA ALA A 173 1.73 -2.03 10.49
C ALA A 173 1.51 -0.52 10.73
N GLU A 174 1.68 -0.03 11.95
CA GLU A 174 1.55 1.40 12.29
C GLU A 174 2.78 2.18 11.81
N LEU A 175 3.97 1.59 11.93
CA LEU A 175 5.23 2.17 11.47
C LEU A 175 5.32 2.26 9.95
N LEU A 176 4.76 1.25 9.25
CA LEU A 176 4.74 1.17 7.79
C LEU A 176 3.98 2.34 7.12
N ALA A 177 3.19 3.12 7.86
CA ALA A 177 2.51 4.31 7.35
C ALA A 177 3.44 5.52 7.08
N THR A 178 4.75 5.39 7.35
CA THR A 178 5.74 6.46 7.13
C THR A 178 7.05 5.94 6.55
N THR A 179 7.77 6.78 5.81
CA THR A 179 9.11 6.44 5.27
C THR A 179 10.10 6.08 6.38
N ARG A 180 10.07 6.81 7.50
CA ARG A 180 10.94 6.54 8.65
C ARG A 180 10.62 5.18 9.28
N GLY A 181 9.36 4.92 9.62
CA GLY A 181 8.95 3.64 10.21
C GLY A 181 9.17 2.46 9.27
N CYS A 182 8.93 2.62 7.96
CA CYS A 182 9.31 1.64 6.94
C CYS A 182 10.80 1.28 6.99
N LYS A 183 11.70 2.26 7.13
CA LYS A 183 13.15 2.04 7.25
C LYS A 183 13.51 1.33 8.56
N GLU A 184 12.83 1.62 9.66
CA GLU A 184 13.03 0.95 10.95
C GLU A 184 12.65 -0.53 10.86
N VAL A 185 11.47 -0.84 10.32
CA VAL A 185 11.02 -2.23 10.07
C VAL A 185 11.97 -2.93 9.10
N TYR A 186 12.35 -2.29 7.99
CA TYR A 186 13.32 -2.83 7.03
C TYR A 186 14.64 -3.20 7.71
N THR A 187 15.21 -2.27 8.49
CA THR A 187 16.49 -2.46 9.17
C THR A 187 16.43 -3.61 10.16
N LEU A 188 15.33 -3.73 10.91
CA LEU A 188 15.11 -4.84 11.81
C LEU A 188 15.12 -6.18 11.06
N LEU A 189 14.35 -6.30 9.97
CA LEU A 189 14.29 -7.53 9.18
C LEU A 189 15.63 -7.88 8.53
N ARG A 190 16.39 -6.88 8.07
CA ARG A 190 17.75 -7.07 7.54
C ARG A 190 18.73 -7.57 8.60
N ARG A 191 18.62 -7.09 9.84
CA ARG A 191 19.44 -7.61 10.95
C ARG A 191 19.11 -9.06 11.25
N LEU A 192 17.83 -9.41 11.27
CA LEU A 192 17.36 -10.80 11.42
C LEU A 192 17.88 -11.70 10.29
N GLU A 193 17.89 -11.21 9.04
CA GLU A 193 18.44 -11.91 7.87
C GLU A 193 19.92 -12.24 8.00
N LEU A 194 20.70 -11.32 8.60
CA LEU A 194 22.13 -11.48 8.81
C LEU A 194 22.48 -12.19 10.14
N GLY A 195 21.49 -12.65 10.90
CA GLY A 195 21.69 -13.29 12.20
C GLY A 195 22.18 -12.34 13.30
N VAL A 196 22.02 -11.03 13.11
CA VAL A 196 22.35 -10.02 14.12
C VAL A 196 21.17 -9.88 15.07
N GLY A 197 21.35 -10.35 16.31
CA GLY A 197 20.32 -10.28 17.36
C GLY A 197 19.91 -8.85 17.73
N ILE A 198 18.69 -8.73 18.24
CA ILE A 198 18.05 -7.48 18.70
C ILE A 198 18.28 -7.31 20.20
#